data_AF-A0A1L0B0Q5-F1
#
_entry.id   AF-A0A1L0B0Q5-F1
#
_cell.length_a   1.000
_cell.length_b   1.000
_cell.length_c   1.000
_cell.angle_alpha   90.00
_cell.angle_beta   90.00
_cell.angle_gamma   90.00
#
_symmetry.space_group_name_H-M   'P 1'
#
loop_
_entity.id
_entity.type
_entity.pdbx_description
1 polymer ?
#
loop_
_entity_poly.entity_id
_entity_poly.type
_entity_poly.pdbx_seq_one_letter_code
_entity_poly.pdbx_strand_id
1 'polypeptide(L)'
;MDELHIINNYYSKYDNYYLAKILEIDIDELIEKTFNMSECDYKLKVAIKNYKRSKSKKNVESVKASNADAKRVYRDFERLFEKTNHISNYSKAISDPDLIQKLTDKIGKVVVANRLYGESLRFIFDEISADKDKIRRVNKELKALKLSYAHANYLVESVTNEDSKSYSKISKRIEKDFTSLPMIHDTSTLEQALLSCLKSGKYIIDSHQDFKRVHLSFDFPEIYLIKFAVAKALK
;
A
#
# COMPACT_ATOMS: atom_id res chain seq x y z
N MET A 1 -17.48 -5.48 9.29
CA MET A 1 -16.43 -5.31 8.27
C MET A 1 -15.76 -6.66 8.18
N ASP A 2 -15.84 -7.37 7.04
CA ASP A 2 -15.35 -8.76 6.94
C ASP A 2 -13.84 -8.86 7.18
N GLU A 3 -13.41 -9.88 7.92
CA GLU A 3 -12.00 -10.22 8.21
C GLU A 3 -11.14 -10.26 6.93
N LEU A 4 -11.74 -10.69 5.82
CA LEU A 4 -11.16 -10.74 4.47
C LEU A 4 -10.92 -9.37 3.84
N HIS A 5 -11.69 -8.34 4.20
CA HIS A 5 -11.48 -6.98 3.69
C HIS A 5 -10.22 -6.35 4.30
N ILE A 6 -9.94 -6.63 5.58
CA ILE A 6 -8.72 -6.18 6.28
C ILE A 6 -7.47 -6.84 5.64
N ILE A 7 -7.57 -8.12 5.26
CA ILE A 7 -6.50 -8.86 4.58
C ILE A 7 -6.22 -8.28 3.18
N ASN A 8 -7.24 -7.84 2.44
CA ASN A 8 -7.11 -7.48 1.03
C ASN A 8 -6.92 -5.98 0.75
N ASN A 9 -6.65 -5.16 1.77
CA ASN A 9 -6.29 -3.76 1.54
C ASN A 9 -4.92 -3.67 0.85
N TYR A 10 -4.98 -3.41 -0.46
CA TYR A 10 -3.87 -3.02 -1.30
C TYR A 10 -4.01 -1.54 -1.59
N TYR A 11 -3.02 -0.77 -1.15
CA TYR A 11 -2.91 0.63 -1.51
C TYR A 11 -2.07 0.70 -2.78
N SER A 12 -2.55 1.45 -3.77
CA SER A 12 -1.69 1.78 -4.91
C SER A 12 -0.53 2.60 -4.40
N LYS A 13 0.70 2.33 -4.85
CA LYS A 13 1.88 3.16 -4.53
C LYS A 13 1.77 4.61 -5.00
N TYR A 14 0.77 4.88 -5.84
CA TYR A 14 0.40 6.21 -6.35
C TYR A 14 -0.84 6.79 -5.65
N ASP A 15 -1.36 6.11 -4.62
CA ASP A 15 -2.44 6.62 -3.79
C ASP A 15 -1.84 7.48 -2.66
N ASN A 16 -2.41 8.66 -2.47
CA ASN A 16 -2.08 9.54 -1.34
C ASN A 16 -2.27 8.83 0.00
N TYR A 17 -3.20 7.88 0.06
CA TYR A 17 -3.38 7.06 1.24
C TYR A 17 -2.16 6.19 1.57
N TYR A 18 -1.53 5.57 0.55
CA TYR A 18 -0.31 4.77 0.76
C TYR A 18 0.81 5.65 1.29
N LEU A 19 1.02 6.78 0.62
CA LEU A 19 2.05 7.73 0.99
C LEU A 19 1.83 8.28 2.40
N ALA A 20 0.59 8.59 2.76
CA ALA A 20 0.21 9.03 4.09
C ALA A 20 0.48 7.98 5.16
N LYS A 21 0.18 6.70 4.91
CA LYS A 21 0.53 5.61 5.85
C LYS A 21 2.05 5.49 6.05
N ILE A 22 2.84 5.52 4.97
CA ILE A 22 4.31 5.48 5.06
C ILE A 22 4.84 6.65 5.88
N LEU A 23 4.26 7.82 5.71
CA LEU A 23 4.69 9.08 6.33
C LEU A 23 3.99 9.39 7.66
N GLU A 24 3.12 8.50 8.14
CA GLU A 24 2.34 8.67 9.37
C GLU A 24 1.52 9.97 9.40
N ILE A 25 1.00 10.38 8.25
CA ILE A 25 0.03 11.48 8.16
C ILE A 25 -1.31 10.97 8.65
N ASP A 26 -1.98 11.78 9.48
CA ASP A 26 -3.33 11.52 9.95
C ASP A 26 -4.30 11.38 8.75
N ILE A 27 -5.01 10.26 8.69
CA ILE A 27 -5.90 9.92 7.59
C ILE A 27 -7.12 10.82 7.58
N ASP A 28 -7.63 11.22 8.74
CA ASP A 28 -8.78 12.11 8.82
C ASP A 28 -8.39 13.51 8.33
N GLU A 29 -7.19 14.00 8.71
CA GLU A 29 -6.64 15.26 8.19
C GLU A 29 -6.44 15.18 6.65
N LEU A 30 -5.90 14.07 6.14
CA LEU A 30 -5.71 13.85 4.70
C LEU A 30 -7.03 13.84 3.94
N ILE A 31 -8.05 13.12 4.45
CA ILE A 31 -9.37 13.02 3.83
C ILE A 31 -10.03 14.40 3.79
N GLU A 32 -9.99 15.14 4.90
CA GLU A 32 -10.54 16.50 4.99
C GLU A 32 -9.89 17.42 3.94
N LYS A 33 -8.55 17.44 3.84
CA LYS A 33 -7.85 18.28 2.87
C LYS A 33 -8.11 17.84 1.43
N THR A 34 -8.23 16.54 1.17
CA THR A 34 -8.59 16.00 -0.15
C THR A 34 -10.01 16.40 -0.56
N PHE A 35 -10.95 16.40 0.40
CA PHE A 35 -12.32 16.87 0.17
C PHE A 35 -12.34 18.37 -0.16
N ASN A 36 -11.64 19.19 0.64
CA ASN A 36 -11.52 20.63 0.41
C ASN A 36 -10.92 20.96 -0.96
N MET A 37 -9.91 20.19 -1.40
CA MET A 37 -9.35 20.30 -2.76
C MET A 37 -10.42 20.05 -3.83
N SER A 38 -11.15 18.94 -3.70
CA SER A 38 -12.20 18.55 -4.65
C SER A 38 -13.30 19.60 -4.74
N GLU A 39 -13.71 20.17 -3.60
CA GLU A 39 -14.69 21.24 -3.53
C GLU A 39 -14.20 22.53 -4.22
N CYS A 40 -12.96 22.96 -3.95
CA CYS A 40 -12.38 24.14 -4.56
C CYS A 40 -12.20 23.99 -6.08
N ASP A 41 -11.79 22.81 -6.54
CA ASP A 41 -11.70 22.48 -7.95
C ASP A 41 -13.06 22.55 -8.64
N TYR A 42 -14.10 22.02 -8.00
CA TYR A 42 -15.46 22.12 -8.51
C TYR A 42 -15.90 23.58 -8.63
N LYS A 43 -15.71 24.39 -7.57
CA LYS A 43 -16.03 25.82 -7.57
C LYS A 43 -15.29 26.57 -8.67
N LEU A 44 -13.99 26.32 -8.85
CA LEU A 44 -13.18 26.92 -9.90
C LEU A 44 -13.66 26.51 -11.30
N LYS A 45 -13.98 25.23 -11.52
CA LYS A 45 -14.55 24.73 -12.79
C LYS A 45 -15.87 25.41 -13.12
N VAL A 46 -16.76 25.59 -12.14
CA VAL A 46 -18.04 26.31 -12.30
C VAL A 46 -17.80 27.77 -12.63
N ALA A 47 -16.90 28.45 -11.93
CA ALA A 47 -16.56 29.85 -12.20
C ALA A 47 -16.01 30.04 -13.62
N ILE A 48 -15.10 29.16 -14.06
CA ILE A 48 -14.55 29.17 -15.43
C ILE A 48 -15.66 28.92 -16.46
N LYS A 49 -16.58 27.98 -16.20
CA LYS A 49 -17.72 27.71 -17.09
C LYS A 49 -18.62 28.94 -17.25
N ASN A 50 -18.91 29.63 -16.15
CA ASN A 50 -19.73 30.86 -16.17
C ASN A 50 -19.01 32.01 -16.89
N TYR A 51 -17.71 32.17 -16.68
CA TYR A 51 -16.89 33.14 -17.42
C TYR A 51 -16.85 32.86 -18.92
N LYS A 52 -16.74 31.59 -19.33
CA LYS A 52 -16.79 31.19 -20.75
C LYS A 52 -18.14 31.50 -21.39
N ARG A 53 -19.24 31.42 -20.63
CA ARG A 53 -20.60 31.79 -21.10
C ARG A 53 -20.79 33.31 -21.18
N SER A 54 -20.27 34.06 -20.23
CA SER A 54 -20.37 35.52 -20.20
C SER A 54 -19.14 36.12 -19.52
N LYS A 55 -18.40 36.96 -20.25
CA LYS A 55 -17.15 37.59 -19.78
C LYS A 55 -17.40 38.83 -18.89
N SER A 56 -18.47 38.82 -18.11
CA SER A 56 -18.82 39.94 -17.23
C SER A 56 -17.77 40.18 -16.15
N LYS A 57 -17.66 41.43 -15.65
CA LYS A 57 -16.76 41.78 -14.54
C LYS A 57 -16.97 40.88 -13.31
N LYS A 58 -18.23 40.60 -12.96
CA LYS A 58 -18.60 39.66 -11.89
C LYS A 58 -18.01 38.26 -12.09
N ASN A 59 -18.07 37.73 -13.31
CA ASN A 59 -17.53 36.39 -13.60
C ASN A 59 -16.00 36.38 -13.59
N VAL A 60 -15.35 37.46 -14.03
CA VAL A 60 -13.89 37.63 -13.89
C VAL A 60 -13.48 37.61 -12.42
N GLU A 61 -14.18 38.36 -11.57
CA GLU A 61 -13.93 38.40 -10.12
C GLU A 61 -14.16 37.03 -9.46
N SER A 62 -15.22 36.31 -9.84
CA SER A 62 -15.50 34.96 -9.35
C SER A 62 -14.40 33.94 -9.70
N VAL A 63 -13.85 34.00 -10.92
CA VAL A 63 -12.70 33.16 -11.31
C VAL A 63 -11.46 33.51 -10.49
N LYS A 64 -11.17 34.81 -10.31
CA LYS A 64 -10.01 35.25 -9.51
C LYS A 64 -10.12 34.77 -8.06
N ALA A 65 -11.28 34.93 -7.43
CA ALA A 65 -11.53 34.47 -6.06
C ALA A 65 -11.38 32.96 -5.93
N SER A 66 -12.08 32.19 -6.79
CA SER A 66 -12.02 30.72 -6.76
C SER A 66 -10.61 30.18 -7.01
N ASN A 67 -9.84 30.83 -7.88
CA ASN A 67 -8.44 30.46 -8.15
C ASN A 67 -7.52 30.78 -6.96
N ALA A 68 -7.74 31.90 -6.28
CA ALA A 68 -6.98 32.24 -5.07
C ALA A 68 -7.27 31.25 -3.93
N ASP A 69 -8.52 30.87 -3.74
CA ASP A 69 -8.93 29.85 -2.78
C ASP A 69 -8.34 28.48 -3.11
N ALA A 70 -8.45 28.03 -4.37
CA ALA A 70 -7.83 26.79 -4.82
C ALA A 70 -6.32 26.77 -4.51
N LYS A 71 -5.59 27.83 -4.87
CA LYS A 71 -4.15 27.93 -4.57
C LYS A 71 -3.84 27.84 -3.09
N ARG A 72 -4.67 28.41 -2.21
CA ARG A 72 -4.48 28.29 -0.76
C ARG A 72 -4.67 26.84 -0.31
N VAL A 73 -5.77 26.21 -0.73
CA VAL A 73 -6.09 24.82 -0.36
C VAL A 73 -5.05 23.83 -0.88
N TYR A 74 -4.56 24.01 -2.11
CA TYR A 74 -3.46 23.20 -2.64
C TYR A 74 -2.19 23.32 -1.80
N ARG A 75 -1.80 24.53 -1.39
CA ARG A 75 -0.63 24.70 -0.51
C ARG A 75 -0.84 24.06 0.85
N ASP A 76 -2.03 24.18 1.44
CA ASP A 76 -2.32 23.57 2.73
C ASP A 76 -2.31 22.04 2.65
N PHE A 77 -2.73 21.46 1.51
CA PHE A 77 -2.57 20.04 1.24
C PHE A 77 -1.09 19.63 1.10
N GLU A 78 -0.29 20.36 0.32
CA GLU A 78 1.15 20.06 0.17
C GLU A 78 1.91 20.13 1.51
N ARG A 79 1.54 21.09 2.37
CA ARG A 79 2.12 21.24 3.72
C ARG A 79 1.92 20.02 4.60
N LEU A 80 0.89 19.19 4.40
CA LEU A 80 0.73 17.93 5.14
C LEU A 80 1.95 17.05 4.99
N PHE A 81 2.47 16.95 3.76
CA PHE A 81 3.61 16.10 3.44
C PHE A 81 4.93 16.75 3.89
N GLU A 82 5.01 18.09 3.89
CA GLU A 82 6.17 18.83 4.38
C GLU A 82 6.42 18.64 5.88
N LYS A 83 5.34 18.53 6.68
CA LYS A 83 5.44 18.27 8.13
C LYS A 83 6.20 16.97 8.47
N THR A 84 6.25 16.03 7.53
CA THR A 84 6.85 14.69 7.73
C THR A 84 8.37 14.73 7.72
N ASN A 85 9.02 15.83 7.30
CA ASN A 85 10.47 15.93 7.06
C ASN A 85 11.04 14.92 6.03
N HIS A 86 10.18 14.16 5.35
CA HIS A 86 10.56 13.20 4.31
C HIS A 86 10.32 13.74 2.89
N ILE A 87 9.35 14.63 2.72
CA ILE A 87 8.99 15.25 1.45
C ILE A 87 8.96 16.76 1.60
N SER A 88 9.83 17.50 0.91
CA SER A 88 9.87 18.96 0.96
C SER A 88 9.15 19.66 -0.20
N ASN A 89 8.74 18.90 -1.22
CA ASN A 89 7.95 19.41 -2.35
C ASN A 89 7.09 18.26 -2.86
N TYR A 90 5.82 18.24 -2.45
CA TYR A 90 4.91 17.15 -2.76
C TYR A 90 4.69 17.00 -4.27
N SER A 91 4.37 18.08 -4.99
CA SER A 91 4.13 18.04 -6.45
C SER A 91 5.30 17.43 -7.23
N LYS A 92 6.54 17.73 -6.84
CA LYS A 92 7.74 17.15 -7.44
C LYS A 92 7.94 15.70 -6.99
N ALA A 93 7.73 15.40 -5.71
CA ALA A 93 7.95 14.07 -5.14
C ALA A 93 7.02 13.03 -5.75
N ILE A 94 5.72 13.30 -5.92
CA ILE A 94 4.77 12.33 -6.48
C ILE A 94 5.04 12.00 -7.97
N SER A 95 5.80 12.86 -8.65
CA SER A 95 6.22 12.65 -10.03
C SER A 95 7.47 11.75 -10.12
N ASP A 96 8.13 11.46 -9.00
CA ASP A 96 9.31 10.60 -8.93
C ASP A 96 8.89 9.12 -8.91
N PRO A 97 9.23 8.34 -9.95
CA PRO A 97 8.86 6.92 -10.02
C PRO A 97 9.48 6.08 -8.90
N ASP A 98 10.57 6.56 -8.28
CA ASP A 98 11.32 5.85 -7.24
C ASP A 98 10.99 6.38 -5.82
N LEU A 99 9.98 7.24 -5.67
CA LEU A 99 9.64 7.88 -4.39
C LEU A 99 9.50 6.85 -3.25
N ILE A 100 8.73 5.79 -3.48
CA ILE A 100 8.47 4.77 -2.46
C ILE A 100 9.76 4.04 -2.06
N GLN A 101 10.62 3.71 -3.02
CA GLN A 101 11.90 3.06 -2.72
C GLN A 101 12.78 3.99 -1.89
N LYS A 102 12.92 5.26 -2.30
CA LYS A 102 13.71 6.28 -1.55
C LYS A 102 13.19 6.50 -0.14
N LEU A 103 11.87 6.54 0.05
CA LEU A 103 11.25 6.63 1.37
C LEU A 103 11.50 5.38 2.19
N THR A 104 11.39 4.20 1.58
CA THR A 104 11.65 2.91 2.22
C THR A 104 13.10 2.78 2.67
N ASP A 105 14.05 3.26 1.86
CA ASP A 105 15.46 3.28 2.21
C ASP A 105 15.75 4.26 3.35
N LYS A 106 15.12 5.45 3.33
CA LYS A 106 15.28 6.48 4.36
C LYS A 106 14.65 6.10 5.70
N ILE A 107 13.45 5.52 5.69
CA ILE A 107 12.68 5.18 6.89
C ILE A 107 13.08 3.79 7.43
N GLY A 108 13.44 2.88 6.53
CA GLY A 108 13.74 1.49 6.82
C GLY A 108 12.60 0.56 6.40
N LYS A 109 12.96 -0.51 5.68
CA LYS A 109 12.01 -1.46 5.09
C LYS A 109 11.03 -2.05 6.11
N VAL A 110 11.50 -2.49 7.27
CA VAL A 110 10.63 -3.10 8.31
C VAL A 110 9.65 -2.10 8.93
N VAL A 111 10.08 -0.84 9.10
CA VAL A 111 9.24 0.24 9.65
C VAL A 111 8.13 0.58 8.66
N VAL A 112 8.48 0.72 7.38
CA VAL A 112 7.48 0.93 6.32
C VAL A 112 6.51 -0.25 6.22
N ALA A 113 7.00 -1.49 6.32
CA ALA A 113 6.15 -2.68 6.38
C ALA A 113 5.18 -2.65 7.57
N ASN A 114 5.64 -2.21 8.75
CA ASN A 114 4.84 -2.08 9.95
C ASN A 114 3.70 -1.07 9.76
N ARG A 115 4.02 0.14 9.29
CA ARG A 115 3.05 1.21 9.04
C ARG A 115 1.95 0.81 8.05
N LEU A 116 2.31 0.02 7.05
CA LEU A 116 1.39 -0.41 6.00
C LEU A 116 0.56 -1.64 6.39
N TYR A 117 1.17 -2.60 7.08
CA TYR A 117 0.59 -3.93 7.24
C TYR A 117 0.58 -4.44 8.69
N GLY A 118 1.35 -3.85 9.60
CA GLY A 118 1.61 -4.36 10.95
C GLY A 118 0.33 -4.62 11.75
N GLU A 119 -0.58 -3.65 11.81
CA GLU A 119 -1.86 -3.81 12.51
C GLU A 119 -2.71 -4.94 11.92
N SER A 120 -2.89 -4.94 10.59
CA SER A 120 -3.65 -5.99 9.91
C SER A 120 -3.04 -7.37 10.15
N LEU A 121 -1.72 -7.50 9.98
CA LEU A 121 -1.00 -8.75 10.16
C LEU A 121 -1.12 -9.28 11.58
N ARG A 122 -0.96 -8.41 12.59
CA ARG A 122 -1.12 -8.76 14.00
C ARG A 122 -2.52 -9.29 14.27
N PHE A 123 -3.55 -8.52 13.92
CA PHE A 123 -4.94 -8.91 14.13
C PHE A 123 -5.25 -10.28 13.51
N ILE A 124 -4.87 -10.49 12.25
CA ILE A 124 -5.13 -11.74 11.53
C ILE A 124 -4.40 -12.93 12.18
N PHE A 125 -3.14 -12.74 12.60
CA PHE A 125 -2.36 -13.82 13.18
C PHE A 125 -2.76 -14.14 14.61
N ASP A 126 -3.21 -13.15 15.39
CA ASP A 126 -3.82 -13.38 16.70
C ASP A 126 -5.07 -14.25 16.55
N GLU A 127 -5.96 -13.93 15.61
CA GLU A 127 -7.17 -14.70 15.30
C GLU A 127 -6.88 -16.13 14.81
N ILE A 128 -5.86 -16.32 13.98
CA ILE A 128 -5.46 -17.66 13.53
C ILE A 128 -4.84 -18.45 14.68
N SER A 129 -4.00 -17.81 15.51
CA SER A 129 -3.27 -18.49 16.58
C SER A 129 -4.17 -19.09 17.65
N ALA A 130 -5.37 -18.54 17.83
CA ALA A 130 -6.39 -19.02 18.75
C ALA A 130 -7.09 -20.31 18.28
N ASP A 131 -6.98 -20.68 17.01
CA ASP A 131 -7.71 -21.79 16.40
C ASP A 131 -6.77 -22.78 15.66
N LYS A 132 -6.65 -23.99 16.21
CA LYS A 132 -5.80 -25.05 15.66
C LYS A 132 -6.22 -25.48 14.26
N ASP A 133 -7.50 -25.42 13.91
CA ASP A 133 -7.99 -25.76 12.57
C ASP A 133 -7.63 -24.67 11.57
N LYS A 134 -7.73 -23.38 11.95
CA LYS A 134 -7.22 -22.26 11.13
C LYS A 134 -5.72 -22.40 10.89
N ILE A 135 -4.92 -22.69 11.93
CA ILE A 135 -3.48 -22.94 11.79
C ILE A 135 -3.22 -24.08 10.81
N ARG A 136 -3.97 -25.20 10.93
CA ARG A 136 -3.79 -26.36 10.04
C ARG A 136 -4.08 -26.01 8.58
N ARG A 137 -5.15 -25.25 8.33
CA ARG A 137 -5.53 -24.78 6.99
C ARG A 137 -4.47 -23.85 6.39
N VAL A 138 -4.02 -22.85 7.15
CA VAL A 138 -2.97 -21.91 6.72
C VAL A 138 -1.66 -22.64 6.44
N ASN A 139 -1.26 -23.57 7.33
CA ASN A 139 -0.04 -24.34 7.16
C ASN A 139 -0.10 -25.27 5.92
N LYS A 140 -1.29 -25.75 5.53
CA LYS A 140 -1.48 -26.52 4.29
C LYS A 140 -1.17 -25.67 3.06
N GLU A 141 -1.68 -24.44 3.01
CA GLU A 141 -1.41 -23.53 1.89
C GLU A 141 0.04 -23.06 1.85
N LEU A 142 0.65 -22.78 3.02
CA LEU A 142 2.06 -22.40 3.11
C LEU A 142 3.01 -23.52 2.66
N LYS A 143 2.68 -24.80 2.92
CA LYS A 143 3.50 -25.94 2.50
C LYS A 143 3.65 -26.04 0.98
N ALA A 144 2.64 -25.64 0.21
CA ALA A 144 2.73 -25.58 -1.25
C ALA A 144 3.80 -24.57 -1.72
N LEU A 145 4.15 -23.60 -0.88
CA LEU A 145 5.16 -22.57 -1.10
C LEU A 145 6.50 -22.90 -0.41
N LYS A 146 6.69 -24.13 0.10
CA LYS A 146 7.80 -24.53 0.98
C LYS A 146 7.92 -23.70 2.27
N LEU A 147 6.82 -23.09 2.72
CA LEU A 147 6.75 -22.33 3.96
C LEU A 147 5.97 -23.09 5.04
N SER A 148 6.05 -22.59 6.27
CA SER A 148 5.29 -23.10 7.42
C SER A 148 4.63 -21.95 8.17
N TYR A 149 3.61 -22.24 8.97
CA TYR A 149 3.01 -21.24 9.85
C TYR A 149 4.04 -20.54 10.75
N ALA A 150 5.06 -21.26 11.23
CA ALA A 150 6.13 -20.68 12.03
C ALA A 150 6.95 -19.63 11.26
N HIS A 151 7.23 -19.86 9.97
CA HIS A 151 7.89 -18.86 9.12
C HIS A 151 7.03 -17.61 8.96
N ALA A 152 5.73 -17.79 8.74
CA ALA A 152 4.80 -16.69 8.58
C ALA A 152 4.64 -15.87 9.87
N ASN A 153 4.47 -16.56 11.01
CA ASN A 153 4.38 -15.93 12.32
C ASN A 153 5.66 -15.14 12.67
N TYR A 154 6.84 -15.71 12.38
CA TYR A 154 8.10 -15.03 12.63
C TYR A 154 8.29 -13.77 11.75
N LEU A 155 7.80 -13.77 10.50
CA LEU A 155 7.76 -12.54 9.70
C LEU A 155 6.82 -11.51 10.32
N VAL A 156 5.62 -11.92 10.74
CA VAL A 156 4.65 -11.02 11.37
C VAL A 156 5.20 -10.41 12.66
N GLU A 157 5.81 -11.22 13.53
CA GLU A 157 6.49 -10.74 14.74
C GLU A 157 7.62 -9.76 14.42
N SER A 158 8.41 -10.04 13.37
CA SER A 158 9.50 -9.15 12.96
C SER A 158 8.98 -7.80 12.45
N VAL A 159 7.89 -7.82 11.68
CA VAL A 159 7.24 -6.59 11.17
C VAL A 159 6.61 -5.81 12.33
N THR A 160 5.83 -6.48 13.17
CA THR A 160 5.08 -5.83 14.27
C THR A 160 5.99 -5.21 15.33
N ASN A 161 7.15 -5.81 15.59
CA ASN A 161 8.16 -5.30 16.52
C ASN A 161 9.23 -4.41 15.85
N GLU A 162 9.11 -4.14 14.54
CA GLU A 162 10.10 -3.40 13.76
C GLU A 162 11.55 -3.94 13.86
N ASP A 163 11.70 -5.26 14.07
CA ASP A 163 13.01 -5.91 14.18
C ASP A 163 13.62 -6.12 12.78
N SER A 164 14.44 -5.14 12.37
CA SER A 164 15.11 -5.14 11.07
C SER A 164 15.99 -6.37 10.81
N LYS A 165 16.64 -6.91 11.86
CA LYS A 165 17.56 -8.04 11.72
C LYS A 165 16.78 -9.33 11.52
N SER A 166 15.76 -9.57 12.36
CA SER A 166 14.88 -10.74 12.21
C SER A 166 14.11 -10.68 10.90
N TYR A 167 13.58 -9.52 10.54
CA TYR A 167 12.91 -9.27 9.28
C TYR A 167 13.81 -9.63 8.09
N SER A 168 15.02 -9.08 8.02
CA SER A 168 15.96 -9.39 6.92
C SER A 168 16.28 -10.89 6.84
N LYS A 169 16.46 -11.55 7.99
CA LYS A 169 16.76 -12.98 8.05
C LYS A 169 15.61 -13.84 7.52
N ILE A 170 14.37 -13.57 7.94
CA ILE A 170 13.22 -14.35 7.49
C ILE A 170 12.84 -14.03 6.05
N SER A 171 12.93 -12.77 5.61
CA SER A 171 12.69 -12.39 4.21
C SER A 171 13.65 -13.11 3.25
N LYS A 172 14.95 -13.12 3.56
CA LYS A 172 15.96 -13.86 2.76
C LYS A 172 15.69 -15.36 2.72
N ARG A 173 15.21 -15.93 3.83
CA ARG A 173 14.84 -17.34 3.88
C ARG A 173 13.63 -17.62 3.00
N ILE A 174 12.58 -16.82 3.10
CA ILE A 174 11.37 -16.93 2.27
C ILE A 174 11.74 -16.80 0.78
N GLU A 175 12.57 -15.82 0.43
CA GLU A 175 13.05 -15.63 -0.94
C GLU A 175 13.80 -16.86 -1.46
N LYS A 176 14.73 -17.42 -0.68
CA LYS A 176 15.45 -18.64 -1.05
C LYS A 176 14.51 -19.84 -1.23
N ASP A 177 13.58 -20.03 -0.29
CA ASP A 177 12.66 -21.17 -0.33
C ASP A 177 11.71 -21.07 -1.54
N PHE A 178 11.23 -19.87 -1.85
CA PHE A 178 10.37 -19.61 -3.00
C PHE A 178 11.09 -19.73 -4.35
N THR A 179 12.28 -19.13 -4.49
CA THR A 179 13.11 -19.23 -5.71
C THR A 179 13.59 -20.67 -5.97
N SER A 180 13.58 -21.54 -4.95
CA SER A 180 13.93 -22.96 -5.09
C SER A 180 12.79 -23.86 -5.61
N LEU A 181 11.62 -23.32 -5.94
CA LEU A 181 10.50 -24.10 -6.48
C LEU A 181 10.80 -24.57 -7.93
N PRO A 182 10.46 -25.82 -8.30
CA PRO A 182 10.76 -26.34 -9.63
C PRO A 182 9.99 -25.62 -10.75
N MET A 183 10.73 -25.00 -11.68
CA MET A 183 10.37 -24.18 -12.85
C MET A 183 9.68 -22.84 -12.53
N ILE A 184 10.27 -21.68 -12.84
CA ILE A 184 10.85 -21.26 -14.14
C ILE A 184 12.35 -20.96 -13.99
N HIS A 185 13.13 -21.33 -15.01
CA HIS A 185 14.56 -21.03 -15.14
C HIS A 185 14.83 -19.52 -15.17
N ASP A 186 14.82 -18.87 -14.02
CA ASP A 186 15.19 -17.47 -13.95
C ASP A 186 15.89 -17.21 -12.62
N THR A 187 17.02 -16.51 -12.69
CA THR A 187 17.74 -15.94 -11.52
C THR A 187 16.98 -14.76 -10.93
N SER A 188 15.67 -14.69 -11.16
CA SER A 188 14.80 -13.58 -10.83
C SER A 188 14.60 -13.44 -9.33
N THR A 189 14.48 -12.19 -8.86
CA THR A 189 14.15 -11.88 -7.47
C THR A 189 12.77 -12.40 -7.10
N LEU A 190 12.48 -12.52 -5.79
CA LEU A 190 11.16 -12.93 -5.30
C LEU A 190 10.01 -12.11 -5.93
N GLU A 191 10.18 -10.80 -6.04
CA GLU A 191 9.21 -9.90 -6.68
C GLU A 191 9.01 -10.23 -8.17
N GLN A 192 10.10 -10.41 -8.93
CA GLN A 192 10.03 -10.72 -10.36
C GLN A 192 9.37 -12.07 -10.63
N ALA A 193 9.62 -13.07 -9.77
CA ALA A 193 8.96 -14.36 -9.84
C ALA A 193 7.45 -14.24 -9.58
N LEU A 194 7.04 -13.49 -8.55
CA LEU A 194 5.62 -13.22 -8.26
C LEU A 194 4.93 -12.48 -9.40
N LEU A 195 5.56 -11.45 -9.95
CA LEU A 195 5.04 -10.69 -11.10
C LEU A 195 4.90 -11.58 -12.34
N SER A 196 5.84 -12.49 -12.58
CA SER A 196 5.79 -13.44 -13.69
C SER A 196 4.65 -14.45 -13.54
N CYS A 197 4.42 -14.98 -12.34
CA CYS A 197 3.25 -15.83 -12.04
C CYS A 197 1.94 -15.10 -12.36
N LEU A 198 1.83 -13.83 -11.97
CA LEU A 198 0.63 -13.03 -12.21
C LEU A 198 0.42 -12.67 -13.68
N LYS A 199 1.49 -12.27 -14.39
CA LYS A 199 1.44 -11.93 -15.83
C LYS A 199 1.11 -13.12 -16.72
N SER A 200 1.60 -14.32 -16.38
CA SER A 200 1.41 -15.51 -17.20
C SER A 200 0.06 -16.21 -17.02
N GLY A 201 -0.83 -15.68 -16.16
CA GLY A 201 -2.10 -16.34 -15.82
C GLY A 201 -1.91 -17.70 -15.13
N LYS A 202 -0.67 -18.08 -14.81
CA LYS A 202 -0.29 -19.22 -13.97
C LYS A 202 -0.48 -18.78 -12.53
N TYR A 203 -1.74 -18.61 -12.14
CA TYR A 203 -2.08 -18.08 -10.84
C TYR A 203 -1.47 -18.92 -9.71
N ILE A 204 -1.26 -18.25 -8.60
CA ILE A 204 -1.62 -18.84 -7.32
C ILE A 204 -3.16 -18.88 -7.31
N ILE A 205 -3.74 -20.03 -7.66
CA ILE A 205 -5.08 -20.22 -8.30
C ILE A 205 -6.29 -19.79 -7.43
N ASP A 206 -6.10 -19.32 -6.20
CA ASP A 206 -7.20 -19.07 -5.27
C ASP A 206 -7.10 -17.74 -4.51
N SER A 207 -6.74 -16.64 -5.18
CA SER A 207 -6.94 -15.31 -4.58
C SER A 207 -8.44 -15.04 -4.34
N HIS A 208 -8.79 -14.39 -3.23
CA HIS A 208 -10.17 -13.98 -2.92
C HIS A 208 -10.76 -13.09 -4.02
N GLN A 209 -12.08 -13.05 -4.18
CA GLN A 209 -12.72 -12.17 -5.17
C GLN A 209 -12.40 -10.68 -4.95
N ASP A 210 -12.10 -10.31 -3.70
CA ASP A 210 -11.71 -8.94 -3.31
C ASP A 210 -10.22 -8.65 -3.49
N PHE A 211 -9.47 -9.58 -4.08
CA PHE A 211 -8.04 -9.41 -4.33
C PHE A 211 -7.80 -8.45 -5.51
N LYS A 212 -7.49 -7.18 -5.20
CA LYS A 212 -7.26 -6.14 -6.21
C LYS A 212 -5.95 -6.38 -6.98
N ARG A 213 -6.06 -6.64 -8.29
CA ARG A 213 -4.94 -6.92 -9.22
C ARG A 213 -4.33 -5.68 -9.90
N VAL A 214 -4.91 -4.51 -9.72
CA VAL A 214 -4.57 -3.32 -10.50
C VAL A 214 -3.47 -2.58 -9.74
N HIS A 215 -2.28 -2.45 -10.35
CA HIS A 215 -1.05 -1.81 -9.81
C HIS A 215 -0.05 -2.70 -9.04
N LEU A 216 0.23 -3.92 -9.53
CA LEU A 216 1.16 -4.87 -8.90
C LEU A 216 2.63 -4.43 -9.06
N SER A 217 3.11 -3.66 -8.08
CA SER A 217 4.50 -3.52 -7.67
C SER A 217 4.56 -4.10 -6.26
N PHE A 218 5.49 -5.00 -5.95
CA PHE A 218 5.54 -5.64 -4.64
C PHE A 218 6.71 -5.10 -3.83
N ASP A 219 6.47 -4.04 -3.06
CA ASP A 219 7.50 -3.49 -2.18
C ASP A 219 7.89 -4.50 -1.07
N PHE A 220 6.93 -5.37 -0.70
CA PHE A 220 7.02 -6.38 0.36
C PHE A 220 6.52 -7.76 -0.11
N PRO A 221 7.22 -8.42 -1.05
CA PRO A 221 6.74 -9.65 -1.67
C PRO A 221 6.57 -10.83 -0.69
N GLU A 222 7.37 -10.87 0.38
CA GLU A 222 7.25 -11.85 1.46
C GLU A 222 5.95 -11.70 2.26
N ILE A 223 5.52 -10.47 2.53
CA ILE A 223 4.25 -10.18 3.21
C ILE A 223 3.09 -10.55 2.29
N TYR A 224 3.22 -10.23 1.00
CA TYR A 224 2.22 -10.58 -0.01
C TYR A 224 1.97 -12.09 -0.07
N LEU A 225 3.03 -12.90 -0.07
CA LEU A 225 2.93 -14.37 -0.06
C LEU A 225 2.13 -14.89 1.13
N ILE A 226 2.38 -14.36 2.33
CA ILE A 226 1.69 -14.79 3.54
C ILE A 226 0.24 -14.32 3.54
N LYS A 227 -0.03 -13.07 3.19
CA LYS A 227 -1.42 -12.55 3.07
C LYS A 227 -2.22 -13.37 2.06
N PHE A 228 -1.59 -13.74 0.93
CA PHE A 228 -2.19 -14.64 -0.05
C PHE A 228 -2.53 -16.01 0.55
N ALA A 229 -1.56 -16.67 1.19
CA ALA A 229 -1.75 -18.02 1.74
C ALA A 229 -2.84 -18.03 2.83
N VAL A 230 -2.88 -16.98 3.66
CA VAL A 230 -3.90 -16.80 4.70
C VAL A 230 -5.28 -16.56 4.07
N ALA A 231 -5.40 -15.64 3.12
CA ALA A 231 -6.67 -15.35 2.45
C ALA A 231 -7.25 -16.60 1.79
N LYS A 232 -6.39 -17.39 1.14
CA LYS A 232 -6.79 -18.67 0.54
C LYS A 232 -7.24 -19.67 1.59
N ALA A 233 -6.50 -19.79 2.68
CA ALA A 233 -6.79 -20.75 3.73
C ALA A 233 -8.08 -20.45 4.49
N LEU A 234 -8.49 -19.17 4.57
CA LEU A 234 -9.65 -18.72 5.34
C LEU A 234 -10.93 -18.48 4.50
N LYS A 235 -10.88 -18.74 3.19
CA LYS A 235 -12.09 -18.89 2.36
C LYS A 235 -13.00 -20.03 2.85
#